data_AF-A0A2U2XBA4-F1
#
_entry.id   AF-A0A2U2XBA4-F1
#
_cell.length_a   1.000
_cell.length_b   1.000
_cell.length_c   1.000
_cell.angle_alpha   90.00
_cell.angle_beta   90.00
_cell.angle_gamma   90.00
#
_symmetry.space_group_name_H-M   'P 1'
#
loop_
_entity.id
_entity.type
_entity.pdbx_description
1 polymer ?
#
loop_
_entity_poly.entity_id
_entity_poly.type
_entity_poly.pdbx_seq_one_letter_code
_entity_poly.pdbx_strand_id
1 'polypeptide(L)'
;MKKIILLLTSSILLFLSCNGKPENTSKVLGTEEIPEIQSINTLHKSEGLSLLKNNCFSCHNPNSESHDNMIAPPLAGIKHKYKQLYKTEELFIAQMSDFVNNPTKENAIMKGPVKRFGLMPKTPLKKSEIQEIVKFIYKTELPKPKWFKEHFEEKHNIEWEKR
;
A
#
# COMPACT_ATOMS: atom_id res chain seq x y z
N MET A 1 3.75 -17.80 -66.00
CA MET A 1 3.48 -18.70 -64.86
C MET A 1 3.62 -17.93 -63.57
N LYS A 2 2.53 -17.80 -62.80
CA LYS A 2 2.48 -17.13 -61.49
C LYS A 2 3.39 -17.85 -60.49
N LYS A 3 4.24 -17.10 -59.77
CA LYS A 3 4.72 -17.51 -58.44
C LYS A 3 4.59 -16.31 -57.49
N ILE A 4 3.51 -16.38 -56.71
CA ILE A 4 3.28 -15.62 -55.48
C ILE A 4 4.21 -16.20 -54.42
N ILE A 5 5.06 -15.40 -53.78
CA ILE A 5 5.69 -15.77 -52.50
C ILE A 5 5.78 -14.55 -51.57
N LEU A 6 4.85 -14.57 -50.61
CA LEU A 6 4.85 -14.08 -49.23
C LEU A 6 5.65 -12.82 -48.82
N LEU A 7 4.87 -11.80 -48.44
CA LEU A 7 5.20 -10.76 -47.48
C LEU A 7 5.58 -11.35 -46.11
N LEU A 8 6.76 -10.99 -45.59
CA LEU A 8 7.09 -11.04 -44.17
C LEU A 8 7.82 -9.74 -43.82
N THR A 9 7.06 -8.64 -43.78
CA THR A 9 7.52 -7.41 -43.12
C THR A 9 7.56 -7.71 -41.63
N SER A 10 8.77 -7.97 -41.13
CA SER A 10 9.07 -8.06 -39.71
C SER A 10 8.76 -6.71 -39.06
N SER A 11 7.51 -6.53 -38.62
CA SER A 11 7.15 -5.49 -37.67
C SER A 11 7.82 -5.86 -36.35
N ILE A 12 9.01 -5.30 -36.15
CA ILE A 12 9.63 -5.14 -34.84
C ILE A 12 8.63 -4.35 -33.99
N LEU A 13 7.80 -5.09 -33.25
CA LEU A 13 6.99 -4.55 -32.18
C LEU A 13 7.97 -4.13 -31.08
N LEU A 14 8.10 -2.81 -30.95
CA LEU A 14 8.78 -2.13 -29.86
C LEU A 14 8.27 -2.68 -28.53
N PHE A 15 9.07 -3.49 -27.85
CA PHE A 15 8.91 -3.76 -26.42
C PHE A 15 9.30 -2.49 -25.66
N LEU A 16 8.37 -1.53 -25.58
CA LEU A 16 8.38 -0.51 -24.53
C LEU A 16 8.12 -1.23 -23.21
N SER A 17 9.21 -1.68 -22.59
CA SER A 17 9.24 -2.12 -21.20
C SER A 17 8.98 -0.90 -20.31
N CYS A 18 7.71 -0.55 -20.14
CA CYS A 18 7.30 0.44 -19.16
C CYS A 18 7.38 -0.19 -17.75
N ASN A 19 8.57 -0.22 -17.16
CA ASN A 19 8.72 -0.25 -15.70
C ASN A 19 8.33 1.12 -15.14
N GLY A 20 7.06 1.50 -15.29
CA GLY A 20 6.52 2.74 -14.73
C GLY A 20 6.56 2.64 -13.20
N LYS A 21 7.28 3.54 -12.55
CA LYS A 21 7.11 3.78 -11.10
C LYS A 21 5.62 4.08 -10.84
N PRO A 22 5.07 3.70 -9.68
CA PRO A 22 3.70 4.07 -9.35
C PRO A 22 3.53 5.59 -9.50
N GLU A 23 2.51 6.02 -10.25
CA GLU A 23 2.22 7.41 -10.63
C GLU A 23 2.25 8.37 -9.43
N ASN A 24 1.95 7.85 -8.25
CA ASN A 24 1.85 8.60 -7.01
C ASN A 24 3.21 8.81 -6.29
N THR A 25 4.30 8.16 -6.69
CA THR A 25 5.64 8.37 -6.07
C THR A 25 6.25 9.76 -6.32
N SER A 26 5.69 10.52 -7.27
CA SER A 26 6.11 11.88 -7.62
C SER A 26 5.15 12.96 -7.12
N LYS A 27 4.18 12.63 -6.25
CA LYS A 27 3.24 13.64 -5.70
C LYS A 27 4.03 14.71 -4.96
N VAL A 28 3.86 15.95 -5.38
CA VAL A 28 4.29 17.15 -4.66
C VAL A 28 3.07 17.66 -3.90
N LEU A 29 3.17 17.74 -2.58
CA LEU A 29 2.09 18.28 -1.75
C LEU A 29 1.96 19.78 -2.00
N GLY A 30 0.72 20.26 -2.09
CA GLY A 30 0.42 21.68 -2.23
C GLY A 30 0.75 22.48 -0.96
N THR A 31 0.84 23.80 -1.10
CA THR A 31 1.14 24.74 0.00
C THR A 31 0.12 24.67 1.15
N GLU A 32 -1.13 24.31 0.85
CA GLU A 32 -2.22 24.19 1.83
C GLU A 32 -2.37 22.77 2.41
N GLU A 33 -1.91 21.73 1.69
CA GLU A 33 -2.09 20.32 2.08
C GLU A 33 -1.14 19.93 3.23
N ILE A 34 0.06 20.52 3.27
CA ILE A 34 1.05 20.26 4.34
C ILE A 34 0.55 20.77 5.70
N PRO A 35 0.13 22.04 5.87
CA PRO A 35 -0.42 22.52 7.14
C PRO A 35 -1.63 21.72 7.62
N GLU A 36 -2.55 21.36 6.71
CA GLU A 36 -3.71 20.53 7.02
C GLU A 36 -3.27 19.17 7.61
N ILE A 37 -2.34 18.47 6.96
CA ILE A 37 -1.84 17.18 7.44
C ILE A 37 -1.10 17.30 8.78
N GLN A 38 -0.34 18.36 8.96
CA GLN A 38 0.38 18.60 10.21
C GLN A 38 -0.59 18.82 11.38
N SER A 39 -1.73 19.47 11.13
CA SER A 39 -2.79 19.71 12.12
C SER A 39 -3.61 18.49 12.54
N ILE A 40 -3.53 17.37 11.79
CA ILE A 40 -4.27 16.14 12.12
C ILE A 40 -3.94 15.69 13.55
N ASN A 41 -4.96 15.35 14.33
CA ASN A 41 -4.76 14.86 15.69
C ASN A 41 -3.96 13.55 15.72
N THR A 42 -3.06 13.39 16.71
CA THR A 42 -2.40 12.11 16.94
C THR A 42 -3.19 11.32 17.96
N LEU A 43 -3.80 10.22 17.53
CA LEU A 43 -4.61 9.36 18.37
C LEU A 43 -3.80 8.74 19.52
N HIS A 44 -4.43 8.60 20.69
CA HIS A 44 -3.88 7.80 21.77
C HIS A 44 -3.79 6.32 21.35
N LYS A 45 -2.83 5.59 21.93
CA LYS A 45 -2.57 4.19 21.52
C LYS A 45 -3.80 3.28 21.63
N SER A 46 -4.58 3.39 22.69
CA SER A 46 -5.80 2.60 22.89
C SER A 46 -6.87 2.92 21.84
N GLU A 47 -7.07 4.20 21.54
CA GLU A 47 -8.02 4.70 20.56
C GLU A 47 -7.65 4.27 19.14
N GLY A 48 -6.39 4.48 18.73
CA GLY A 48 -5.91 4.06 17.42
C GLY A 48 -6.02 2.54 17.20
N LEU A 49 -5.69 1.73 18.21
CA LEU A 49 -5.88 0.27 18.14
C LEU A 49 -7.36 -0.12 18.06
N SER A 50 -8.24 0.59 18.77
CA SER A 50 -9.69 0.37 18.70
C SER A 50 -10.23 0.65 17.29
N LEU A 51 -9.81 1.78 16.69
CA LEU A 51 -10.20 2.13 15.32
C LEU A 51 -9.70 1.10 14.30
N LEU A 52 -8.45 0.63 14.41
CA LEU A 52 -7.95 -0.44 13.54
C LEU A 52 -8.73 -1.74 13.72
N LYS A 53 -9.07 -2.11 14.96
CA LYS A 53 -9.85 -3.32 15.26
C LYS A 53 -11.23 -3.27 14.63
N ASN A 54 -11.91 -2.13 14.74
CA ASN A 54 -13.29 -2.00 14.28
C ASN A 54 -13.39 -1.81 12.76
N ASN A 55 -12.38 -1.20 12.13
CA ASN A 55 -12.48 -0.77 10.72
C ASN A 55 -11.52 -1.48 9.76
N CYS A 56 -10.45 -2.12 10.25
CA CYS A 56 -9.36 -2.61 9.38
C CYS A 56 -9.04 -4.09 9.61
N PHE A 57 -9.09 -4.58 10.84
CA PHE A 57 -8.63 -5.93 11.19
C PHE A 57 -9.56 -7.06 10.77
N SER A 58 -10.78 -6.76 10.30
CA SER A 58 -11.62 -7.76 9.63
C SER A 58 -10.91 -8.39 8.43
N CYS A 59 -10.11 -7.60 7.69
CA CYS A 59 -9.32 -8.08 6.57
C CYS A 59 -7.81 -8.13 6.87
N HIS A 60 -7.29 -7.13 7.59
CA HIS A 60 -5.87 -7.02 7.94
C HIS A 60 -5.54 -7.65 9.29
N ASN A 61 -6.11 -8.82 9.57
CA ASN A 61 -6.08 -9.46 10.89
C ASN A 61 -4.63 -9.73 11.38
N PRO A 62 -4.18 -9.10 12.49
CA PRO A 62 -2.85 -9.33 13.01
C PRO A 62 -2.68 -10.68 13.71
N ASN A 63 -3.77 -11.43 13.91
CA ASN A 63 -3.79 -12.71 14.60
C ASN A 63 -4.05 -13.89 13.63
N SER A 64 -3.93 -13.70 12.32
CA SER A 64 -4.10 -14.79 11.36
C SER A 64 -3.10 -15.92 11.64
N GLU A 65 -3.60 -17.15 11.71
CA GLU A 65 -2.81 -18.35 12.02
C GLU A 65 -1.77 -18.68 10.94
N SER A 66 -2.07 -18.35 9.68
CA SER A 66 -1.19 -18.59 8.55
C SER A 66 -1.23 -17.45 7.54
N HIS A 67 -0.22 -17.44 6.67
CA HIS A 67 -0.17 -16.54 5.53
C HIS A 67 -1.32 -16.76 4.54
N ASP A 68 -1.78 -18.00 4.40
CA ASP A 68 -2.82 -18.38 3.43
C ASP A 68 -4.24 -18.02 3.89
N ASN A 69 -4.44 -17.91 5.20
CA ASN A 69 -5.72 -17.46 5.79
C ASN A 69 -5.93 -15.94 5.70
N MET A 70 -4.93 -15.17 5.24
CA MET A 70 -5.06 -13.73 5.07
C MET A 70 -5.94 -13.40 3.86
N ILE A 71 -6.79 -12.38 4.01
CA ILE A 71 -7.58 -11.80 2.91
C ILE A 71 -7.13 -10.38 2.53
N ALA A 72 -6.12 -9.85 3.22
CA ALA A 72 -5.42 -8.61 2.90
C ALA A 72 -3.98 -8.66 3.46
N PRO A 73 -3.03 -7.83 3.00
CA PRO A 73 -1.67 -7.87 3.54
C PRO A 73 -1.61 -7.33 4.99
N PRO A 74 -0.73 -7.82 5.88
CA PRO A 74 -0.58 -7.26 7.22
C PRO A 74 -0.22 -5.77 7.21
N LEU A 75 -0.84 -4.97 8.10
CA LEU A 75 -0.60 -3.51 8.14
C LEU A 75 0.88 -3.17 8.42
N ALA A 76 1.61 -4.02 9.16
CA ALA A 76 3.05 -3.83 9.37
C ALA A 76 3.84 -3.83 8.05
N GLY A 77 3.53 -4.75 7.12
CA GLY A 77 4.14 -4.81 5.80
C GLY A 77 3.73 -3.64 4.91
N ILE A 78 2.46 -3.23 4.97
CA ILE A 78 1.98 -2.02 4.28
C ILE A 78 2.76 -0.79 4.77
N LYS A 79 2.84 -0.58 6.09
CA LYS A 79 3.58 0.53 6.71
C LYS A 79 5.03 0.55 6.24
N HIS A 80 5.71 -0.59 6.27
CA HIS A 80 7.10 -0.68 5.80
C HIS A 80 7.22 -0.23 4.34
N LYS A 81 6.37 -0.77 3.44
CA LYS A 81 6.40 -0.41 2.03
C LYS A 81 6.15 1.08 1.77
N TYR A 82 5.19 1.67 2.46
CA TYR A 82 4.90 3.10 2.34
C TYR A 82 6.06 3.96 2.86
N LYS A 83 6.69 3.61 3.99
CA LYS A 83 7.88 4.32 4.51
C LYS A 83 9.09 4.25 3.58
N GLN A 84 9.26 3.15 2.82
CA GLN A 84 10.32 3.07 1.82
C GLN A 84 10.13 4.09 0.68
N LEU A 85 8.88 4.29 0.26
CA LEU A 85 8.53 5.13 -0.89
C LEU A 85 8.36 6.61 -0.53
N TYR A 86 7.81 6.91 0.65
CA TYR A 86 7.49 8.26 1.08
C TYR A 86 8.36 8.67 2.26
N LYS A 87 9.21 9.67 2.02
CA LYS A 87 10.28 10.06 2.97
C LYS A 87 9.81 10.94 4.12
N THR A 88 8.63 11.55 4.01
CA THR A 88 8.07 12.41 5.06
C THR A 88 6.78 11.81 5.61
N GLU A 89 6.44 12.19 6.85
CA GLU A 89 5.17 11.82 7.47
C GLU A 89 4.00 12.32 6.63
N GLU A 90 4.09 13.52 6.07
CA GLU A 90 3.02 14.13 5.29
C GLU A 90 2.77 13.37 3.99
N LEU A 91 3.82 13.00 3.27
CA LEU A 91 3.70 12.18 2.06
C LEU A 91 3.16 10.80 2.39
N PHE A 92 3.60 10.19 3.50
CA PHE A 92 3.05 8.91 3.94
C PHE A 92 1.54 9.03 4.20
N ILE A 93 1.12 10.04 4.95
CA ILE A 93 -0.27 10.26 5.33
C ILE A 93 -1.13 10.55 4.11
N ALA A 94 -0.72 11.50 3.27
CA ALA A 94 -1.45 11.86 2.06
C ALA A 94 -1.69 10.64 1.17
N GLN A 95 -0.63 9.89 0.89
CA GLN A 95 -0.66 8.83 -0.11
C GLN A 95 -1.43 7.60 0.34
N MET A 96 -1.27 7.21 1.61
CA MET A 96 -2.02 6.09 2.15
C MET A 96 -3.49 6.48 2.33
N SER A 97 -3.77 7.71 2.78
CA SER A 97 -5.15 8.18 2.96
C SER A 97 -5.88 8.29 1.63
N ASP A 98 -5.23 8.78 0.57
CA ASP A 98 -5.82 8.88 -0.77
C ASP A 98 -6.17 7.49 -1.32
N PHE A 99 -5.30 6.49 -1.12
CA PHE A 99 -5.60 5.09 -1.48
C PHE A 99 -6.77 4.52 -0.67
N VAL A 100 -6.78 4.69 0.64
CA VAL A 100 -7.86 4.14 1.50
C VAL A 100 -9.20 4.81 1.22
N ASN A 101 -9.20 6.12 0.93
CA ASN A 101 -10.41 6.90 0.64
C ASN A 101 -10.99 6.57 -0.75
N ASN A 102 -10.15 6.27 -1.74
CA ASN A 102 -10.61 5.90 -3.08
C ASN A 102 -9.70 4.85 -3.70
N PRO A 103 -9.80 3.58 -3.28
CA PRO A 103 -8.91 2.54 -3.77
C PRO A 103 -9.24 2.22 -5.23
N THR A 104 -8.22 2.27 -6.09
CA THR A 104 -8.29 1.84 -7.49
C THR A 104 -7.10 0.93 -7.82
N LYS A 105 -7.21 0.16 -8.91
CA LYS A 105 -6.07 -0.68 -9.34
C LYS A 105 -4.89 0.18 -9.77
N GLU A 106 -5.16 1.37 -10.28
CA GLU A 106 -4.20 2.33 -10.81
C GLU A 106 -3.38 2.95 -9.67
N ASN A 107 -4.06 3.47 -8.62
CA ASN A 107 -3.41 4.14 -7.50
C ASN A 107 -2.84 3.18 -6.43
N ALA A 108 -3.15 1.89 -6.50
CA ALA A 108 -2.54 0.89 -5.63
C ALA A 108 -1.03 0.76 -5.88
N ILE A 109 -0.20 1.08 -4.89
CA ILE A 109 1.27 0.90 -5.00
C ILE A 109 1.70 -0.56 -4.80
N MET A 110 0.88 -1.36 -4.10
CA MET A 110 1.17 -2.76 -3.79
C MET A 110 0.46 -3.68 -4.79
N LYS A 111 0.96 -3.74 -6.03
CA LYS A 111 0.35 -4.53 -7.12
C LYS A 111 0.30 -6.04 -6.82
N GLY A 112 1.30 -6.58 -6.11
CA GLY A 112 1.34 -7.99 -5.70
C GLY A 112 0.15 -8.37 -4.80
N PRO A 113 -0.07 -7.67 -3.67
CA PRO A 113 -1.27 -7.84 -2.86
C PRO A 113 -2.58 -7.64 -3.62
N VAL A 114 -2.69 -6.66 -4.52
CA VAL A 114 -3.90 -6.50 -5.35
C VAL A 114 -4.15 -7.71 -6.24
N LYS A 115 -3.09 -8.30 -6.83
CA LYS A 115 -3.21 -9.52 -7.65
C LYS A 115 -3.67 -10.72 -6.83
N ARG A 116 -3.24 -10.82 -5.57
CA ARG A 116 -3.55 -11.95 -4.68
C ARG A 116 -4.92 -11.84 -4.01
N PHE A 117 -5.20 -10.70 -3.40
CA PHE A 117 -6.35 -10.50 -2.52
C PHE A 117 -7.50 -9.74 -3.19
N GLY A 118 -7.27 -9.17 -4.37
CA GLY A 118 -8.16 -8.21 -4.99
C GLY A 118 -7.91 -6.79 -4.50
N LEU A 119 -8.72 -5.86 -5.01
CA LEU A 119 -8.67 -4.45 -4.64
C LEU A 119 -9.33 -4.26 -3.26
N MET A 120 -8.71 -3.45 -2.41
CA MET A 120 -9.29 -3.06 -1.12
C MET A 120 -10.69 -2.43 -1.33
N PRO A 121 -11.73 -2.88 -0.63
CA PRO A 121 -13.03 -2.23 -0.68
C PRO A 121 -12.96 -0.80 -0.12
N LYS A 122 -13.73 0.12 -0.71
CA LYS A 122 -13.86 1.49 -0.20
C LYS A 122 -14.50 1.47 1.19
N THR A 123 -13.90 2.18 2.14
CA THR A 123 -14.44 2.30 3.49
C THR A 123 -15.55 3.37 3.55
N PRO A 124 -16.48 3.30 4.52
CA PRO A 124 -17.46 4.37 4.74
C PRO A 124 -16.91 5.56 5.53
N LEU A 125 -15.65 5.51 5.96
CA LEU A 125 -15.01 6.54 6.78
C LEU A 125 -14.81 7.83 5.98
N LYS A 126 -14.85 8.96 6.68
CA LYS A 126 -14.48 10.26 6.10
C LYS A 126 -12.97 10.32 5.90
N LYS A 127 -12.52 11.14 4.95
CA LYS A 127 -11.09 11.35 4.67
C LYS A 127 -10.30 11.78 5.92
N SER A 128 -10.89 12.63 6.77
CA SER A 128 -10.27 13.08 8.02
C SER A 128 -10.06 11.94 9.03
N GLU A 129 -11.02 11.04 9.18
CA GLU A 129 -10.90 9.86 10.06
C GLU A 129 -9.84 8.88 9.52
N ILE A 130 -9.79 8.71 8.19
CA ILE A 130 -8.76 7.91 7.52
C ILE A 130 -7.37 8.49 7.82
N GLN A 131 -7.23 9.81 7.70
CA GLN A 131 -5.98 10.54 7.95
C GLN A 131 -5.48 10.34 9.39
N GLU A 132 -6.34 10.39 10.40
CA GLU A 132 -5.99 10.11 11.79
C GLU A 132 -5.50 8.66 11.99
N ILE A 133 -6.21 7.69 11.42
CA ILE A 133 -5.82 6.27 11.45
C ILE A 133 -4.47 6.05 10.77
N VAL A 134 -4.24 6.68 9.61
CA VAL A 134 -3.00 6.58 8.86
C VAL A 134 -1.83 7.24 9.60
N LYS A 135 -2.06 8.40 10.25
CA LYS A 135 -1.07 9.04 11.12
C LYS A 135 -0.69 8.13 12.29
N PHE A 136 -1.68 7.47 12.90
CA PHE A 136 -1.45 6.45 13.92
C PHE A 136 -0.60 5.28 13.39
N ILE A 137 -0.95 4.72 12.22
CA ILE A 137 -0.17 3.68 11.54
C ILE A 137 1.29 4.12 11.35
N TYR A 138 1.54 5.36 10.92
CA TYR A 138 2.89 5.88 10.73
C TYR A 138 3.71 5.88 12.03
N LYS A 139 3.12 6.39 13.11
CA LYS A 139 3.79 6.65 14.39
C LYS A 139 3.91 5.45 15.32
N THR A 140 3.07 4.42 15.16
CA THR A 140 2.95 3.33 16.14
C THR A 140 3.46 1.99 15.61
N GLU A 141 4.19 1.22 16.41
CA GLU A 141 4.50 -0.18 16.07
C GLU A 141 3.21 -1.00 16.08
N LEU A 142 2.95 -1.71 14.98
CA LEU A 142 1.69 -2.39 14.75
C LEU A 142 1.76 -3.86 15.14
N PRO A 143 0.65 -4.44 15.63
CA PRO A 143 0.57 -5.88 15.80
C PRO A 143 0.67 -6.57 14.43
N LYS A 144 1.23 -7.77 14.42
CA LYS A 144 1.52 -8.55 13.21
C LYS A 144 1.39 -10.05 13.52
N PRO A 145 1.00 -10.87 12.53
CA PRO A 145 0.92 -12.32 12.72
C PRO A 145 2.26 -12.92 13.15
N LYS A 146 2.22 -14.02 13.91
CA LYS A 146 3.44 -14.66 14.43
C LYS A 146 4.40 -15.06 13.31
N TRP A 147 3.87 -15.59 12.20
CA TRP A 147 4.63 -16.01 11.02
C TRP A 147 5.16 -14.85 10.16
N PHE A 148 4.73 -13.61 10.42
CA PHE A 148 5.01 -12.48 9.53
C PHE A 148 6.50 -12.21 9.40
N LYS A 149 7.25 -12.29 10.51
CA LYS A 149 8.67 -11.97 10.53
C LYS A 149 9.44 -12.94 9.62
N GLU A 150 9.31 -14.23 9.87
CA GLU A 150 10.00 -15.28 9.11
C GLU A 150 9.63 -15.20 7.63
N HIS A 151 8.34 -15.03 7.34
CA HIS A 151 7.86 -14.89 5.96
C HIS A 151 8.44 -13.65 5.26
N PHE A 152 8.48 -12.50 5.94
CA PHE A 152 9.05 -11.27 5.37
C PHE A 152 10.53 -11.46 5.05
N GLU A 153 11.30 -12.00 6.00
CA GLU A 153 12.74 -12.20 5.86
C GLU A 153 13.05 -13.18 4.72
N GLU A 154 12.29 -14.28 4.60
CA GLU A 154 12.41 -15.24 3.49
C GLU A 154 12.15 -14.58 2.12
N LYS A 155 11.11 -13.75 2.01
CA LYS A 155 10.73 -13.15 0.72
C LYS A 155 11.57 -11.95 0.32
N HIS A 156 12.17 -11.25 1.28
CA HIS A 156 12.89 -10.01 1.03
C HIS A 156 14.40 -10.10 1.25
N ASN A 157 14.89 -11.18 1.85
CA ASN A 157 16.30 -11.35 2.20
C ASN A 157 16.85 -10.18 3.04
N ILE A 158 16.02 -9.64 3.93
CA ILE A 158 16.32 -8.53 4.83
C ILE A 158 15.71 -8.87 6.19
N GLU A 159 16.50 -8.78 7.27
CA GLU A 159 16.00 -8.94 8.64
C GLU A 159 14.96 -7.87 8.98
N TRP A 160 13.81 -8.28 9.50
CA TRP A 160 12.71 -7.37 9.81
C TRP A 160 13.15 -6.29 10.83
N GLU A 161 13.99 -6.64 11.80
CA GLU A 161 14.45 -5.68 12.82
C GLU A 161 15.43 -4.62 12.29
N LYS A 162 16.01 -4.82 11.10
CA LYS A 162 16.99 -3.92 10.48
C LYS A 162 16.40 -3.08 9.32
N ARG A 163 15.08 -3.00 9.25
CA ARG A 163 14.30 -2.42 8.14
C ARG A 163 14.18 -0.90 8.11
#